data_AF-A0A524FCI7-F1
#
_entry.id   AF-A0A524FCI7-F1
#
_cell.length_a   1.000
_cell.length_b   1.000
_cell.length_c   1.000
_cell.angle_alpha   90.00
_cell.angle_beta   90.00
_cell.angle_gamma   90.00
#
_symmetry.space_group_name_H-M   'P 1'
#
loop_
_entity.id
_entity.type
_entity.pdbx_description
1 polymer ?
#
loop_
_entity_poly.entity_id
_entity_poly.type
_entity_poly.pdbx_seq_one_letter_code
_entity_poly.pdbx_strand_id
1 'polypeptide(L)'
;MNQIKNIDLSFIKKEYFKTNLNDYLKIIFTLDLNIRGILLFGSVAIGKATYNDDYISDIDLIIVCDNLPNNALERRRMIINLTKSVTSGIQDIWWTPRELEKNVDSKFYLILDAFDEGIILYDPEGFLEKLKKKLFNDLEQKGVVKTEYYWRWPIKKFGDKIEF
;
A
#
# COMPACT_ATOMS: atom_id res chain seq x y z
N MET A 1 -21.12 -10.00 2.83
CA MET A 1 -21.12 -10.49 1.42
C MET A 1 -21.43 -9.32 0.48
N ASN A 2 -20.56 -9.05 -0.51
CA ASN A 2 -20.60 -8.02 -1.59
C ASN A 2 -19.67 -6.78 -1.53
N GLN A 3 -18.59 -6.75 -0.74
CA GLN A 3 -17.63 -5.63 -0.85
C GLN A 3 -16.78 -5.67 -2.14
N ILE A 4 -16.60 -6.84 -2.77
CA ILE A 4 -15.79 -7.00 -4.00
C ILE A 4 -16.37 -6.27 -5.22
N LYS A 5 -17.70 -6.09 -5.30
CA LYS A 5 -18.36 -5.74 -6.57
C LYS A 5 -18.01 -4.36 -7.15
N ASN A 6 -17.29 -3.51 -6.42
CA ASN A 6 -17.06 -2.11 -6.81
C ASN A 6 -15.59 -1.67 -6.90
N ILE A 7 -14.61 -2.58 -6.82
CA ILE A 7 -13.20 -2.17 -7.01
C ILE A 7 -12.93 -2.06 -8.51
N ASP A 8 -12.73 -0.83 -8.97
CA ASP A 8 -12.36 -0.56 -10.35
C ASP A 8 -10.87 -0.88 -10.58
N LEU A 9 -10.61 -1.88 -11.43
CA LEU A 9 -9.27 -2.26 -11.88
C LEU A 9 -9.05 -1.98 -13.38
N SER A 10 -9.91 -1.16 -14.01
CA SER A 10 -9.85 -0.85 -15.44
C SER A 10 -8.59 -0.09 -15.85
N PHE A 11 -7.95 0.60 -14.90
CA PHE A 11 -6.68 1.30 -15.12
C PHE A 11 -5.48 0.34 -15.36
N ILE A 12 -5.61 -0.94 -14.97
CA ILE A 12 -4.56 -1.95 -15.16
C ILE A 12 -4.62 -2.47 -16.58
N LYS A 13 -3.61 -2.10 -17.39
CA LYS A 13 -3.57 -2.40 -18.83
C LYS A 13 -3.30 -3.87 -19.16
N LYS A 14 -2.53 -4.57 -18.32
CA LYS A 14 -2.11 -5.96 -18.57
C LYS A 14 -3.02 -6.93 -17.84
N GLU A 15 -3.63 -7.83 -18.58
CA GLU A 15 -4.64 -8.76 -18.05
C GLU A 15 -4.09 -9.68 -16.95
N TYR A 16 -2.81 -10.06 -17.04
CA TYR A 16 -2.12 -10.84 -16.01
C TYR A 16 -2.22 -10.18 -14.63
N PHE A 17 -1.84 -8.90 -14.52
CA PHE A 17 -1.88 -8.18 -13.23
C PHE A 17 -3.30 -7.98 -12.75
N LYS A 18 -4.21 -7.65 -13.66
CA LYS A 18 -5.62 -7.43 -13.34
C LYS A 18 -6.27 -8.70 -12.79
N THR A 19 -6.02 -9.84 -13.43
CA THR A 19 -6.57 -11.15 -13.01
C THR A 19 -6.01 -11.55 -11.65
N ASN A 20 -4.69 -11.50 -11.48
CA ASN A 20 -4.05 -11.89 -10.22
C ASN A 20 -4.48 -11.01 -9.05
N LEU A 21 -4.53 -9.69 -9.24
CA LEU A 21 -5.01 -8.77 -8.21
C LEU A 21 -6.48 -9.03 -7.87
N ASN A 22 -7.34 -9.21 -8.89
CA ASN A 22 -8.75 -9.51 -8.67
C ASN A 22 -8.95 -10.81 -7.89
N ASP A 23 -8.21 -11.88 -8.22
CA ASP A 23 -8.31 -13.16 -7.52
C ASP A 23 -7.77 -13.08 -6.09
N TYR A 24 -6.68 -12.33 -5.88
CA TYR A 24 -6.18 -12.03 -4.54
C TYR A 24 -7.23 -11.28 -3.71
N LEU A 25 -7.79 -10.18 -4.22
CA LEU A 25 -8.82 -9.39 -3.54
C LEU A 25 -10.07 -10.22 -3.22
N LYS A 26 -10.53 -11.08 -4.14
CA LYS A 26 -11.67 -11.99 -3.87
C LYS A 26 -11.43 -12.83 -2.63
N ILE A 27 -10.23 -13.42 -2.50
CA ILE A 27 -9.89 -14.19 -1.31
C ILE A 27 -9.86 -13.31 -0.08
N ILE A 28 -9.18 -12.16 -0.11
CA ILE A 28 -9.12 -11.23 1.04
C ILE A 28 -10.51 -10.90 1.58
N PHE A 29 -11.46 -10.57 0.71
CA PHE A 29 -12.83 -10.24 1.12
C PHE A 29 -13.69 -11.45 1.51
N THR A 30 -13.19 -12.69 1.34
CA THR A 30 -13.82 -13.89 1.89
C THR A 30 -13.31 -14.26 3.28
N LEU A 31 -12.18 -13.68 3.70
CA LEU A 31 -11.61 -13.93 5.02
C LEU A 31 -12.46 -13.25 6.10
N ASP A 32 -12.51 -13.87 7.27
CA ASP A 32 -13.13 -13.28 8.47
C ASP A 32 -12.14 -12.30 9.14
N LEU A 33 -11.78 -11.26 8.39
CA LEU A 33 -10.85 -10.21 8.80
C LEU A 33 -11.50 -8.85 8.59
N ASN A 34 -11.28 -7.94 9.55
CA ASN A 34 -11.76 -6.56 9.41
C ASN A 34 -10.74 -5.72 8.64
N ILE A 35 -10.86 -5.74 7.31
CA ILE A 35 -10.05 -4.90 6.41
C ILE A 35 -10.54 -3.46 6.49
N ARG A 36 -9.64 -2.54 6.85
CA ARG A 36 -9.89 -1.10 6.94
C ARG A 36 -9.55 -0.37 5.66
N GLY A 37 -8.55 -0.86 4.92
CA GLY A 37 -8.12 -0.25 3.68
C GLY A 37 -7.18 -1.11 2.88
N ILE A 38 -7.17 -0.92 1.57
CA ILE A 38 -6.25 -1.55 0.61
C ILE A 38 -5.73 -0.49 -0.34
N LEU A 39 -4.41 -0.40 -0.44
CA LEU A 39 -3.69 0.51 -1.33
C LEU A 39 -2.81 -0.31 -2.27
N LEU A 40 -2.99 -0.13 -3.57
CA LEU A 40 -2.08 -0.60 -4.60
C LEU A 40 -1.02 0.46 -4.85
N PHE A 41 0.25 0.08 -4.89
CA PHE A 41 1.34 1.01 -5.21
C PHE A 41 2.35 0.37 -6.15
N GLY A 42 3.45 1.07 -6.40
CA GLY A 42 4.53 0.57 -7.24
C GLY A 42 4.16 0.53 -8.73
N SER A 43 4.89 -0.31 -9.46
CA SER A 43 4.90 -0.30 -10.93
C SER A 43 3.53 -0.56 -11.57
N VAL A 44 2.68 -1.36 -10.91
CA VAL A 44 1.33 -1.69 -11.39
C VAL A 44 0.40 -0.48 -11.24
N ALA A 45 0.46 0.23 -10.11
CA ALA A 45 -0.34 1.43 -9.86
C ALA A 45 -0.07 2.52 -10.91
N ILE A 46 1.20 2.77 -11.24
CA ILE A 46 1.61 3.81 -12.18
C ILE A 46 1.64 3.36 -13.66
N GLY A 47 1.26 2.12 -13.94
CA GLY A 47 1.22 1.58 -15.30
C GLY A 47 2.60 1.34 -15.95
N LYS A 48 3.66 1.20 -15.15
CA LYS A 48 5.04 0.88 -15.60
C LYS A 48 5.44 -0.59 -15.39
N ALA A 49 4.52 -1.44 -14.94
CA ALA A 49 4.79 -2.86 -14.69
C ALA A 49 5.20 -3.64 -15.95
N THR A 50 6.24 -4.46 -15.83
CA THR A 50 6.79 -5.29 -16.92
C THR A 50 6.22 -6.71 -16.84
N TYR A 51 5.94 -7.29 -18.01
CA TYR A 51 5.44 -8.66 -18.16
C TYR A 51 6.00 -9.17 -19.49
N ASN A 52 7.09 -9.89 -19.42
CA ASN A 52 7.75 -10.56 -20.53
C ASN A 52 8.50 -11.80 -20.01
N ASP A 53 9.17 -12.54 -20.91
CA ASP A 53 9.82 -13.81 -20.57
C ASP A 53 11.01 -13.65 -19.60
N ASP A 54 11.65 -12.48 -19.58
CA ASP A 54 12.83 -12.20 -18.75
C ASP A 54 12.46 -11.69 -17.36
N TYR A 55 11.35 -10.95 -17.24
CA TYR A 55 10.97 -10.26 -16.02
C TYR A 55 9.46 -10.00 -15.95
N ILE A 56 8.89 -10.36 -14.81
CA ILE A 56 7.51 -10.06 -14.43
C ILE A 56 7.56 -9.23 -13.16
N SER A 57 6.98 -8.02 -13.20
CA SER A 57 6.86 -7.18 -12.01
C SER A 57 5.91 -7.79 -10.98
N ASP A 58 6.15 -7.52 -9.70
CA ASP A 58 5.23 -7.87 -8.63
C ASP A 58 4.06 -6.86 -8.53
N ILE A 59 2.98 -7.29 -7.87
CA ILE A 59 1.85 -6.44 -7.47
C ILE A 59 2.06 -6.05 -6.01
N ASP A 60 2.40 -4.77 -5.77
CA ASP A 60 2.69 -4.25 -4.44
C ASP A 60 1.43 -3.73 -3.74
N LEU A 61 1.12 -4.26 -2.55
CA LEU A 61 -0.06 -3.91 -1.77
C LEU A 61 0.28 -3.51 -0.34
N ILE A 62 -0.39 -2.46 0.17
CA ILE A 62 -0.52 -2.21 1.60
C ILE A 62 -1.97 -2.55 1.98
N ILE A 63 -2.12 -3.45 2.95
CA ILE A 63 -3.40 -3.90 3.48
C ILE A 63 -3.46 -3.52 4.96
N VAL A 64 -4.47 -2.73 5.31
CA VAL A 64 -4.73 -2.34 6.69
C VAL A 64 -5.83 -3.23 7.26
N CYS A 65 -5.52 -3.94 8.34
CA CYS A 65 -6.45 -4.87 8.98
C CYS A 65 -6.38 -4.74 10.50
N ASP A 66 -7.52 -4.83 11.17
CA ASP A 66 -7.55 -4.88 12.63
C ASP A 66 -7.01 -6.22 13.14
N ASN A 67 -6.56 -6.25 14.40
CA ASN A 67 -6.24 -7.46 15.16
C ASN A 67 -5.19 -8.40 14.52
N LEU A 68 -4.22 -7.86 13.78
CA LEU A 68 -3.09 -8.64 13.29
C LEU A 68 -2.18 -9.11 14.44
N PRO A 69 -1.59 -10.33 14.35
CA PRO A 69 -0.60 -10.77 15.33
C PRO A 69 0.56 -9.78 15.46
N ASN A 70 0.99 -9.48 16.69
CA ASN A 70 2.10 -8.56 16.95
C ASN A 70 3.45 -9.16 16.52
N ASN A 71 3.59 -10.49 16.57
CA ASN A 71 4.80 -11.17 16.11
C ASN A 71 4.83 -11.23 14.58
N ALA A 72 5.88 -10.69 13.97
CA ALA A 72 6.01 -10.61 12.51
C ALA A 72 6.03 -11.99 11.82
N LEU A 73 6.66 -13.00 12.43
CA LEU A 73 6.71 -14.35 11.87
C LEU A 73 5.35 -15.04 11.94
N GLU A 74 4.64 -14.90 13.07
CA GLU A 74 3.28 -15.43 13.22
C GLU A 74 2.32 -14.77 12.22
N ARG A 75 2.39 -13.43 12.12
CA ARG A 75 1.61 -12.67 11.14
C ARG A 75 1.89 -13.14 9.72
N ARG A 76 3.17 -13.29 9.33
CA ARG A 76 3.52 -13.75 7.99
C ARG A 76 3.03 -15.17 7.71
N ARG A 77 3.15 -16.09 8.69
CA ARG A 77 2.62 -17.46 8.57
C ARG A 77 1.10 -17.46 8.42
N MET A 78 0.39 -16.66 9.21
CA MET A 78 -1.06 -16.51 9.12
C MET A 78 -1.46 -16.04 7.72
N ILE A 79 -0.86 -14.96 7.22
CA ILE A 79 -1.17 -14.40 5.90
C ILE A 79 -0.91 -15.43 4.80
N ILE A 80 0.27 -16.06 4.77
CA ILE A 80 0.59 -17.08 3.76
C ILE A 80 -0.44 -18.22 3.80
N ASN A 81 -0.83 -18.69 4.98
CA ASN A 81 -1.81 -19.77 5.09
C ASN A 81 -3.19 -19.36 4.52
N LEU A 82 -3.59 -18.11 4.72
CA LEU A 82 -4.86 -17.57 4.21
C LEU A 82 -4.82 -17.29 2.70
N THR A 83 -3.65 -16.94 2.14
CA THR A 83 -3.53 -16.48 0.74
C THR A 83 -2.75 -17.43 -0.18
N LYS A 84 -2.31 -18.59 0.31
CA LYS A 84 -1.44 -19.54 -0.43
C LYS A 84 -1.90 -19.90 -1.85
N SER A 85 -3.20 -19.86 -2.12
CA SER A 85 -3.76 -20.18 -3.44
C SER A 85 -3.62 -19.06 -4.47
N VAL A 86 -3.28 -17.83 -4.05
CA VAL A 86 -3.26 -16.62 -4.90
C VAL A 86 -2.09 -15.67 -4.60
N THR A 87 -1.10 -16.11 -3.83
CA THR A 87 0.02 -15.23 -3.41
C THR A 87 1.13 -15.07 -4.45
N SER A 88 1.08 -15.77 -5.59
CA SER A 88 2.12 -15.70 -6.61
C SER A 88 2.13 -14.34 -7.31
N GLY A 89 3.29 -13.67 -7.34
CA GLY A 89 3.44 -12.32 -7.91
C GLY A 89 2.78 -11.20 -7.09
N ILE A 90 2.39 -11.48 -5.84
CA ILE A 90 1.85 -10.49 -4.90
C ILE A 90 2.90 -10.21 -3.83
N GLN A 91 3.25 -8.94 -3.66
CA GLN A 91 4.08 -8.45 -2.56
C GLN A 91 3.21 -7.59 -1.64
N ASP A 92 2.74 -8.20 -0.55
CA ASP A 92 1.81 -7.59 0.39
C ASP A 92 2.47 -7.20 1.71
N ILE A 93 2.11 -6.01 2.21
CA ILE A 93 2.46 -5.53 3.54
C ILE A 93 1.17 -5.35 4.33
N TRP A 94 1.10 -6.06 5.46
CA TRP A 94 -0.07 -6.03 6.33
C TRP A 94 0.26 -5.26 7.61
N TRP A 95 -0.47 -4.17 7.81
CA TRP A 95 -0.35 -3.33 9.00
C TRP A 95 -1.66 -3.22 9.74
N THR A 96 -1.54 -3.07 11.06
CA THR A 96 -2.65 -2.55 11.86
C THR A 96 -2.85 -1.07 11.56
N PRO A 97 -4.05 -0.50 11.83
CA PRO A 97 -4.26 0.95 11.71
C PRO A 97 -3.20 1.76 12.45
N ARG A 98 -2.86 1.35 13.68
CA ARG A 98 -1.85 2.00 14.52
C ARG A 98 -0.45 1.93 13.93
N GLU A 99 -0.07 0.82 13.30
CA GLU A 99 1.22 0.70 12.62
C GLU A 99 1.29 1.64 11.41
N LEU A 100 0.20 1.73 10.63
CA LEU A 100 0.15 2.67 9.50
C LEU A 100 0.21 4.13 9.97
N GLU A 101 -0.56 4.49 10.99
CA GLU A 101 -0.49 5.83 11.62
C GLU A 101 0.93 6.17 12.05
N LYS A 102 1.61 5.25 12.74
CA LYS A 102 3.01 5.43 13.16
C LYS A 102 3.96 5.61 11.97
N ASN A 103 3.76 4.86 10.89
CA ASN A 103 4.56 4.99 9.67
C ASN A 103 4.31 6.33 8.96
N VAL A 104 3.07 6.84 8.98
CA VAL A 104 2.72 8.17 8.47
C VAL A 104 3.34 9.27 9.34
N ASP A 105 3.28 9.13 10.66
CA ASP A 105 3.83 10.12 11.61
C ASP A 105 5.35 10.21 11.48
N SER A 106 6.01 9.05 11.43
CA SER A 106 7.47 8.96 11.26
C SER A 106 7.95 9.22 9.83
N LYS A 107 7.04 9.49 8.89
CA LYS A 107 7.34 9.73 7.47
C LYS A 107 8.17 8.58 6.87
N PHE A 108 7.78 7.35 7.22
CA PHE A 108 8.44 6.13 6.75
C PHE A 108 8.53 6.15 5.22
N TYR A 109 9.73 5.94 4.67
CA TYR A 109 10.04 6.20 3.26
C TYR A 109 9.04 5.53 2.29
N LEU A 110 8.64 4.29 2.58
CA LEU A 110 7.71 3.55 1.73
C LEU A 110 6.33 4.22 1.64
N ILE A 111 5.85 4.83 2.72
CA ILE A 111 4.55 5.49 2.77
C ILE A 111 4.52 6.75 1.89
N LEU A 112 5.65 7.43 1.74
CA LEU A 112 5.73 8.62 0.91
C LEU A 112 5.38 8.28 -0.55
N ASP A 113 6.08 7.30 -1.12
CA ASP A 113 5.84 6.88 -2.50
C ASP A 113 4.50 6.14 -2.64
N ALA A 114 4.15 5.29 -1.68
CA ALA A 114 2.91 4.54 -1.74
C ALA A 114 1.67 5.46 -1.70
N PHE A 115 1.65 6.51 -0.88
CA PHE A 115 0.53 7.45 -0.88
C PHE A 115 0.57 8.44 -2.04
N ASP A 116 1.74 8.80 -2.57
CA ASP A 116 1.83 9.75 -3.67
C ASP A 116 1.35 9.13 -4.99
N GLU A 117 1.85 7.94 -5.31
CA GLU A 117 1.61 7.27 -6.60
C GLU A 117 0.56 6.14 -6.51
N GLY A 118 0.25 5.69 -5.30
CA GLY A 118 -0.65 4.56 -5.11
C GLY A 118 -2.13 4.90 -5.31
N ILE A 119 -2.87 3.86 -5.65
CA ILE A 119 -4.31 3.87 -5.89
C ILE A 119 -4.98 3.18 -4.72
N ILE A 120 -5.82 3.93 -4.00
CA ILE A 120 -6.66 3.39 -2.93
C ILE A 120 -7.74 2.53 -3.60
N LEU A 121 -7.67 1.21 -3.38
CA LEU A 121 -8.60 0.24 -3.94
C LEU A 121 -9.83 0.06 -3.05
N TYR A 122 -9.65 0.21 -1.74
CA TYR A 122 -10.70 0.03 -0.74
C TYR A 122 -10.41 0.92 0.47
N ASP A 123 -11.37 1.76 0.86
CA ASP A 123 -11.28 2.64 2.02
C ASP A 123 -12.68 3.11 2.46
N PRO A 124 -13.52 2.21 2.97
CA PRO A 124 -14.94 2.48 3.22
C PRO A 124 -15.20 3.60 4.24
N GLU A 125 -14.26 3.82 5.15
CA GLU A 125 -14.34 4.82 6.22
C GLU A 125 -13.45 6.06 5.97
N GLY A 126 -12.76 6.11 4.81
CA GLY A 126 -11.85 7.22 4.48
C GLY A 126 -10.59 7.27 5.36
N PHE A 127 -10.18 6.15 5.95
CA PHE A 127 -9.01 6.04 6.82
C PHE A 127 -7.71 6.31 6.05
N LEU A 128 -7.51 5.65 4.91
CA LEU A 128 -6.32 5.85 4.07
C LEU A 128 -6.30 7.27 3.52
N GLU A 129 -7.42 7.77 3.02
CA GLU A 129 -7.53 9.11 2.46
C GLU A 129 -7.23 10.21 3.50
N LYS A 130 -7.69 10.03 4.74
CA LYS A 130 -7.38 10.94 5.85
C LYS A 130 -5.88 10.95 6.16
N LEU A 131 -5.25 9.77 6.22
CA LEU A 131 -3.82 9.67 6.49
C LEU A 131 -2.97 10.22 5.34
N LYS A 132 -3.38 9.98 4.09
CA LYS A 132 -2.76 10.56 2.89
C LYS A 132 -2.80 12.08 2.94
N LYS A 133 -3.95 12.67 3.23
CA LYS A 133 -4.09 14.13 3.39
C LYS A 133 -3.22 14.68 4.52
N LYS A 134 -3.23 14.02 5.68
CA LYS A 134 -2.37 14.41 6.82
C LYS A 134 -0.90 14.42 6.40
N LEU A 135 -0.44 13.34 5.77
CA LEU A 135 0.95 13.20 5.33
C LEU A 135 1.37 14.36 4.42
N PHE A 136 0.61 14.63 3.35
CA PHE A 136 1.00 15.65 2.39
C PHE A 136 0.87 17.07 2.93
N ASN A 137 -0.12 17.33 3.80
CA ASN A 137 -0.20 18.60 4.51
C ASN A 137 1.04 18.81 5.41
N ASP A 138 1.46 17.80 6.17
CA ASP A 138 2.67 17.88 7.01
C ASP A 138 3.91 18.14 6.14
N LEU A 139 4.07 17.43 5.03
CA LEU A 139 5.21 17.56 4.12
C LEU A 139 5.26 18.95 3.48
N GLU A 140 4.12 19.46 3.00
CA GLU A 140 4.01 20.80 2.42
C GLU A 140 4.35 21.89 3.44
N GLN A 141 3.77 21.81 4.65
CA GLN A 141 4.04 22.77 5.73
C GLN A 141 5.52 22.80 6.14
N LYS A 142 6.19 21.65 6.07
CA LYS A 142 7.63 21.57 6.37
C LYS A 142 8.51 21.89 5.17
N GLY A 143 7.97 22.11 3.98
CA GLY A 143 8.71 22.46 2.77
C GLY A 143 9.42 21.28 2.09
N VAL A 144 8.92 20.06 2.29
CA VAL A 144 9.42 18.86 1.60
C VAL A 144 8.90 18.86 0.16
N VAL A 145 9.77 18.60 -0.80
CA VAL A 145 9.44 18.64 -2.24
C VAL A 145 9.73 17.28 -2.87
N LYS A 146 8.74 16.71 -3.58
CA LYS A 146 8.96 15.53 -4.42
C LYS A 146 9.72 15.93 -5.70
N THR A 147 10.75 15.17 -6.04
CA THR A 147 11.44 15.23 -7.34
C THR A 147 11.11 13.99 -8.16
N GLU A 148 11.65 13.88 -9.38
CA GLU A 148 11.47 12.68 -10.22
C GLU A 148 11.99 11.39 -9.55
N TYR A 149 13.05 11.48 -8.74
CA TYR A 149 13.75 10.31 -8.21
C TYR A 149 13.71 10.17 -6.69
N TYR A 150 13.43 11.25 -5.96
CA TYR A 150 13.51 11.26 -4.49
C TYR A 150 12.71 12.40 -3.85
N TRP A 151 12.47 12.28 -2.55
CA TRP A 151 11.92 13.32 -1.70
C TRP A 151 13.04 14.22 -1.16
N ARG A 152 12.96 15.52 -1.44
CA ARG A 152 13.95 16.50 -0.98
C ARG A 152 13.46 17.18 0.29
N TRP A 153 14.15 16.89 1.38
CA TRP A 153 13.94 17.51 2.69
C TRP A 153 14.65 18.87 2.77
N PRO A 154 14.06 19.91 3.38
CA PRO A 154 14.64 21.26 3.47
C PRO A 154 15.68 21.37 4.60
N ILE A 155 16.62 20.43 4.63
CA ILE A 155 17.74 20.40 5.55
C ILE A 155 18.82 21.34 5.01
N LYS A 156 19.26 22.31 5.81
CA LYS A 156 20.29 23.29 5.40
C LYS A 156 21.69 22.79 5.69
N LYS A 157 21.88 22.10 6.80
CA LYS A 157 23.16 21.56 7.27
C LYS A 157 23.00 20.12 7.71
N PHE A 158 24.05 19.33 7.54
CA PHE A 158 24.10 17.97 8.04
C PHE A 158 23.85 17.95 9.56
N GLY A 159 22.93 17.10 10.00
CA GLY A 159 22.53 17.01 11.40
C GLY A 159 21.34 17.89 11.81
N ASP A 160 20.86 18.80 10.94
CA ASP A 160 19.61 19.52 11.21
C ASP A 160 18.45 18.54 11.30
N LYS A 161 17.52 18.82 12.21
CA LYS A 161 16.31 18.02 12.43
C LYS A 161 15.09 18.79 11.97
N ILE A 162 14.12 18.07 11.41
CA ILE A 162 12.80 18.59 11.11
C ILE A 162 11.86 18.00 12.16
N GLU A 163 11.25 18.86 12.96
CA GLU A 163 10.22 18.45 13.92
C GLU A 163 8.87 18.44 13.22
N PHE A 164 8.14 17.32 13.36
CA PHE A 164 6.81 17.09 12.80
C PHE A 164 5.74 17.21 13.88
#